data_AF-A0A3B9FTB5-F1
#
_entry.id   AF-A0A3B9FTB5-F1
#
_cell.length_a   1.000
_cell.length_b   1.000
_cell.length_c   1.000
_cell.angle_alpha   90.00
_cell.angle_beta   90.00
_cell.angle_gamma   90.00
#
_symmetry.space_group_name_H-M   'P 1'
#
loop_
_entity.id
_entity.type
_entity.pdbx_description
1 polymer ?
#
loop_
_entity_poly.entity_id
_entity_poly.type
_entity_poly.pdbx_seq_one_letter_code
_entity_poly.pdbx_strand_id
1 'polypeptide(L)'
;MNTPKLFPGTFSKLLLHWYETHGRSLPWVGEQDPYRIWLSEVLLQQTRVEQGMPYYLDFIRSYPTVFDLAAAPESEVLKKWEGLGYYNRARNMLATARLISEKGGTFPDTPDELRKLKGIGPYTANAIASFAFGYPAAVVDGNVYRILSRVFGVAESPDLPEGKKRFATLADDVLDRKRPAAFNQAMMDLGSLVCTPVKPDCDHCPLAGICYARKQEMQTSFPVRKKRTQRSERYYHYIIVRKNGKWLIRQRTEQDFWKGLWEFPCLESDRLRTWNLICRQLGWNTSFLQKPEVLGPFRQQLTHRTVHARVFVLQDLPEPFNLWPEAVWVDEEKLSDHAFPVLIRRIFSEIT
;
A
#
# COMPACT_ATOMS: atom_id res chain seq x y z
N MET A 1 -21.49 -29.55 5.07
CA MET A 1 -21.77 -29.35 6.51
C MET A 1 -22.71 -28.16 6.63
N ASN A 2 -23.87 -28.33 7.26
CA ASN A 2 -24.87 -27.27 7.41
C ASN A 2 -24.29 -26.14 8.26
N THR A 3 -24.01 -25.00 7.64
CA THR A 3 -23.67 -23.77 8.35
C THR A 3 -24.87 -23.44 9.25
N PRO A 4 -24.69 -23.26 10.58
CA PRO A 4 -25.81 -22.88 11.43
C PRO A 4 -26.43 -21.61 10.84
N LYS A 5 -27.75 -21.62 10.62
CA LYS A 5 -28.51 -20.42 10.26
C LYS A 5 -28.41 -19.44 11.42
N LEU A 6 -27.35 -18.64 11.45
CA LEU A 6 -27.24 -17.50 12.33
C LEU A 6 -28.24 -16.47 11.81
N PHE A 7 -29.21 -16.10 12.64
CA PHE A 7 -30.10 -15.00 12.33
C PHE A 7 -29.24 -13.74 12.14
N PRO A 8 -29.21 -13.13 10.95
CA PRO A 8 -28.31 -12.01 10.67
C PRO A 8 -28.44 -10.88 11.68
N GLY A 9 -29.67 -10.61 12.15
CA GLY A 9 -29.95 -9.61 13.17
C GLY A 9 -29.26 -9.85 14.52
N THR A 10 -28.87 -11.08 14.87
CA THR A 10 -28.12 -11.35 16.11
C THR A 10 -26.65 -10.97 15.97
N PHE A 11 -26.04 -11.24 14.81
CA PHE A 11 -24.64 -10.90 14.56
C PHE A 11 -24.40 -9.39 14.66
N SER A 12 -25.18 -8.60 13.89
CA SER A 12 -24.97 -7.16 13.81
C SER A 12 -25.28 -6.46 15.14
N LYS A 13 -26.29 -6.93 15.89
CA LYS A 13 -26.62 -6.40 17.22
C LYS A 13 -25.47 -6.61 18.22
N LEU A 14 -24.93 -7.82 18.32
CA LEU A 14 -23.81 -8.12 19.22
C LEU A 14 -22.58 -7.28 18.88
N LEU A 15 -22.27 -7.17 17.59
CA LEU A 15 -21.13 -6.40 17.11
C LEU A 15 -21.27 -4.91 17.41
N LEU A 16 -22.42 -4.32 17.09
CA LEU A 16 -22.65 -2.89 17.28
C LEU A 16 -22.70 -2.49 18.75
N HIS A 17 -23.30 -3.32 19.61
CA HIS A 17 -23.31 -3.10 21.05
C HIS A 17 -21.89 -3.08 21.64
N TRP A 18 -21.02 -3.99 21.19
CA TRP A 18 -19.61 -3.96 21.58
C TRP A 18 -18.89 -2.69 21.09
N TYR A 19 -19.16 -2.29 19.85
CA TYR A 19 -18.51 -1.14 19.22
C TYR A 19 -18.84 0.19 19.91
N GLU A 20 -20.04 0.33 20.47
CA GLU A 20 -20.47 1.52 21.23
C GLU A 20 -19.54 1.86 22.40
N THR A 21 -18.80 0.89 22.95
CA THR A 21 -17.91 1.07 24.11
C THR A 21 -16.44 0.79 23.83
N HIS A 22 -16.11 0.14 22.70
CA HIS A 22 -14.75 -0.31 22.38
C HIS A 22 -14.18 0.23 21.06
N GLY A 23 -14.95 1.03 20.32
CA GLY A 23 -14.50 1.63 19.06
C GLY A 23 -13.30 2.55 19.24
N ARG A 24 -12.36 2.53 18.29
CA ARG A 24 -11.19 3.41 18.32
C ARG A 24 -11.55 4.82 17.88
N SER A 25 -10.96 5.81 18.53
CA SER A 25 -10.94 7.19 18.04
C SER A 25 -9.79 7.34 17.04
N LEU A 26 -10.11 7.41 15.75
CA LEU A 26 -9.17 7.71 14.68
C LEU A 26 -9.69 8.94 13.89
N PRO A 27 -8.81 9.75 13.26
CA PRO A 27 -9.22 11.02 12.63
C PRO A 27 -10.31 10.88 11.55
N TRP A 28 -10.36 9.74 10.86
CA TRP A 28 -11.35 9.45 9.81
C TRP A 28 -12.57 8.68 10.32
N VAL A 29 -12.62 8.27 11.60
CA VAL A 29 -13.80 7.59 12.15
C VAL A 29 -14.87 8.63 12.47
N GLY A 30 -16.04 8.49 11.85
CA GLY A 30 -17.13 9.47 11.96
C GLY A 30 -16.98 10.67 11.01
N GLU A 31 -15.91 10.71 10.21
CA GLU A 31 -15.81 11.64 9.08
C GLU A 31 -16.92 11.33 8.07
N GLN A 32 -17.45 12.37 7.44
CA GLN A 32 -18.49 12.28 6.40
C GLN A 32 -18.04 12.90 5.08
N ASP A 33 -16.92 13.63 5.06
CA ASP A 33 -16.35 14.15 3.83
C ASP A 33 -15.79 12.99 2.97
N PRO A 34 -16.38 12.71 1.78
CA PRO A 34 -15.95 11.63 0.91
C PRO A 34 -14.51 11.81 0.42
N TYR A 35 -14.01 13.05 0.29
CA TYR A 35 -12.62 13.30 -0.10
C TYR A 35 -11.65 12.80 0.97
N ARG A 36 -11.91 13.14 2.24
CA ARG A 36 -11.07 12.74 3.37
C ARG A 36 -11.13 11.24 3.64
N ILE A 37 -12.33 10.65 3.55
CA ILE A 37 -12.49 9.20 3.63
C ILE A 37 -11.71 8.52 2.51
N TRP A 38 -11.86 8.98 1.27
CA TRP A 38 -11.14 8.42 0.14
C TRP A 38 -9.61 8.52 0.31
N LEU A 39 -9.11 9.66 0.80
CA LEU A 39 -7.68 9.82 1.12
C LEU A 39 -7.22 8.78 2.15
N SER A 40 -7.93 8.63 3.28
CA SER A 40 -7.55 7.66 4.31
C SER A 40 -7.57 6.24 3.77
N GLU A 41 -8.61 5.87 3.00
CA GLU A 41 -8.74 4.55 2.39
C GLU A 41 -7.58 4.25 1.43
N VAL A 42 -7.22 5.20 0.57
CA VAL A 42 -6.11 4.99 -0.39
C VAL A 42 -4.76 4.96 0.31
N LEU A 43 -4.52 5.80 1.32
CA LEU A 43 -3.26 5.84 2.07
C LEU A 43 -3.05 4.57 2.92
N LEU A 44 -4.11 4.04 3.52
CA LEU A 44 -4.06 2.88 4.42
C LEU A 44 -4.13 1.53 3.69
N GLN A 45 -4.34 1.51 2.37
CA GLN A 45 -4.23 0.29 1.57
C GLN A 45 -2.87 -0.39 1.74
N GLN A 46 -2.85 -1.54 2.43
CA GLN A 46 -1.62 -2.29 2.74
C GLN A 46 -0.59 -1.49 3.56
N THR A 47 -1.05 -0.49 4.31
CA THR A 47 -0.24 0.33 5.21
C THR A 47 -0.87 0.28 6.60
N ARG A 48 -0.05 0.11 7.64
CA ARG A 48 -0.56 0.11 9.02
C ARG A 48 -1.02 1.50 9.42
N VAL A 49 -1.99 1.59 10.33
CA VAL A 49 -2.55 2.87 10.80
C VAL A 49 -1.46 3.79 11.34
N GLU A 50 -0.54 3.28 12.15
CA GLU A 50 0.54 4.06 12.76
C GLU A 50 1.50 4.64 11.72
N GLN A 51 1.71 3.91 10.62
CA GLN A 51 2.56 4.37 9.52
C GLN A 51 1.81 5.34 8.60
N GLY A 52 0.52 5.12 8.34
CA GLY A 52 -0.27 5.93 7.41
C GLY A 52 -0.79 7.24 8.00
N MET A 53 -1.00 7.30 9.32
CA MET A 53 -1.59 8.46 10.00
C MET A 53 -0.81 9.77 9.78
N PRO A 54 0.54 9.81 9.92
CA PRO A 54 1.30 11.04 9.63
C PRO A 54 1.13 11.52 8.19
N TYR A 55 1.05 10.59 7.23
CA TYR A 55 0.84 10.94 5.81
C TYR A 55 -0.57 11.48 5.59
N TYR A 56 -1.59 10.84 6.17
CA TYR A 56 -2.96 11.35 6.10
C TYR A 56 -3.05 12.79 6.60
N LEU A 57 -2.46 13.08 7.77
CA LEU A 57 -2.45 14.42 8.35
C LEU A 57 -1.68 15.44 7.48
N ASP A 58 -0.56 15.05 6.86
CA ASP A 58 0.16 15.93 5.93
C ASP A 58 -0.64 16.18 4.64
N PHE A 59 -1.27 15.15 4.09
CA PHE A 59 -2.07 15.25 2.88
C PHE A 59 -3.28 16.17 3.06
N ILE A 60 -4.07 16.00 4.13
CA ILE A 60 -5.23 16.88 4.37
C ILE A 60 -4.81 18.33 4.66
N ARG A 61 -3.62 18.54 5.24
CA ARG A 61 -3.10 19.89 5.49
C ARG A 61 -2.63 20.56 4.20
N SER A 62 -1.94 19.80 3.35
CA SER A 62 -1.32 20.33 2.13
C SER A 62 -2.33 20.44 0.99
N TYR A 63 -3.31 19.54 0.97
CA TYR A 63 -4.39 19.48 -0.01
C TYR A 63 -5.73 19.39 0.75
N PRO A 64 -6.26 20.51 1.27
CA PRO A 64 -7.48 20.50 2.07
C PRO A 64 -8.72 20.00 1.30
N THR A 65 -8.75 20.21 -0.02
CA THR A 65 -9.84 19.79 -0.89
C THR A 65 -9.34 18.94 -2.07
N VAL A 66 -10.27 18.28 -2.74
CA VAL A 66 -9.98 17.54 -3.98
C VAL A 66 -9.44 18.44 -5.09
N PHE A 67 -9.80 19.73 -5.11
CA PHE A 67 -9.29 20.72 -6.08
C PHE A 67 -7.81 21.00 -5.85
N ASP A 68 -7.40 21.17 -4.59
CA ASP A 68 -5.99 21.40 -4.24
C ASP A 68 -5.12 20.21 -4.65
N LEU A 69 -5.59 18.99 -4.37
CA LEU A 69 -4.89 17.78 -4.81
C LEU A 69 -4.86 17.65 -6.34
N ALA A 70 -5.96 17.99 -7.02
CA ALA A 70 -6.04 17.91 -8.48
C ALA A 70 -5.05 18.86 -9.18
N ALA A 71 -4.86 20.05 -8.62
CA ALA A 71 -3.95 21.08 -9.12
C ALA A 71 -2.47 20.76 -8.85
N ALA A 72 -2.16 19.88 -7.90
CA ALA A 72 -0.80 19.55 -7.52
C ALA A 72 0.02 18.90 -8.66
N PRO A 73 1.29 19.29 -8.82
CA PRO A 73 2.24 18.58 -9.69
C PRO A 73 2.41 17.12 -9.24
N GLU A 74 2.53 16.19 -10.20
CA GLU A 74 2.71 14.76 -9.86
C GLU A 74 3.97 14.53 -9.02
N SER A 75 5.06 15.23 -9.31
CA SER A 75 6.32 15.14 -8.56
C SER A 75 6.14 15.48 -7.08
N GLU A 76 5.37 16.53 -6.76
CA GLU A 76 5.10 16.94 -5.39
C GLU A 76 4.27 15.89 -4.63
N VAL A 77 3.23 15.35 -5.29
CA VAL A 77 2.40 14.28 -4.72
C VAL A 77 3.22 13.01 -4.47
N LEU A 78 4.08 12.61 -5.42
CA LEU A 78 4.97 11.46 -5.26
C LEU A 78 6.00 11.68 -4.16
N LYS A 79 6.44 12.93 -3.97
CA LYS A 79 7.35 13.30 -2.90
C LYS A 79 6.70 13.18 -1.53
N LYS A 80 5.49 13.69 -1.37
CA LYS A 80 4.71 13.50 -0.13
C LYS A 80 4.34 12.03 0.12
N TRP A 81 4.22 11.23 -0.93
CA TRP A 81 3.99 9.78 -0.84
C TRP A 81 5.26 8.96 -0.52
N GLU A 82 6.43 9.61 -0.54
CA GLU A 82 7.71 8.92 -0.42
C GLU A 82 7.78 8.06 0.85
N GLY A 83 8.12 6.79 0.70
CA GLY A 83 8.24 5.85 1.83
C GLY A 83 7.00 4.99 2.10
N LEU A 84 5.80 5.38 1.62
CA LEU A 84 4.59 4.56 1.74
C LEU A 84 4.59 3.32 0.82
N GLY A 85 5.40 3.35 -0.24
CA GLY A 85 5.40 2.32 -1.28
C GLY A 85 4.13 2.32 -2.12
N TYR A 86 4.05 1.38 -3.07
CA TYR A 86 2.91 1.25 -4.00
C TYR A 86 2.53 2.58 -4.69
N TYR A 87 3.51 3.28 -5.27
CA TYR A 87 3.34 4.63 -5.85
C TYR A 87 2.29 4.75 -6.96
N ASN A 88 1.86 3.65 -7.57
CA ASN A 88 0.70 3.68 -8.47
C ASN A 88 -0.60 4.10 -7.74
N ARG A 89 -0.70 3.89 -6.42
CA ARG A 89 -1.79 4.45 -5.60
C ARG A 89 -1.80 5.97 -5.68
N ALA A 90 -0.67 6.63 -5.43
CA ALA A 90 -0.53 8.08 -5.53
C ALA A 90 -0.94 8.62 -6.92
N ARG A 91 -0.48 7.96 -7.99
CA ARG A 91 -0.82 8.35 -9.37
C ARG A 91 -2.29 8.18 -9.69
N ASN A 92 -2.86 7.05 -9.29
CA ASN A 92 -4.28 6.80 -9.50
C ASN A 92 -5.13 7.77 -8.68
N MET A 93 -4.68 8.09 -7.45
CA MET A 93 -5.30 9.07 -6.59
C MET A 93 -5.30 10.45 -7.26
N LEU A 94 -4.16 10.93 -7.72
CA LEU A 94 -4.05 12.21 -8.43
C LEU A 94 -4.89 12.25 -9.70
N ALA A 95 -4.88 11.18 -10.51
CA ALA A 95 -5.70 11.09 -11.71
C ALA A 95 -7.21 11.15 -11.38
N THR A 96 -7.64 10.47 -10.32
CA THR A 96 -9.03 10.50 -9.85
C THR A 96 -9.40 11.85 -9.24
N ALA A 97 -8.48 12.51 -8.51
CA ALA A 97 -8.71 13.86 -8.00
C ALA A 97 -9.00 14.85 -9.13
N ARG A 98 -8.21 14.79 -10.22
CA ARG A 98 -8.43 15.62 -11.42
C ARG A 98 -9.80 15.37 -12.05
N LEU A 99 -10.17 14.10 -12.24
CA LEU A 99 -11.48 13.75 -12.79
C LEU A 99 -12.64 14.23 -11.91
N ILE A 100 -12.52 14.15 -10.59
CA ILE A 100 -13.55 14.62 -9.65
C ILE A 100 -13.61 16.15 -9.63
N SER A 101 -12.46 16.81 -9.66
CA SER A 101 -12.36 18.28 -9.79
C SER A 101 -13.05 18.79 -11.05
N GLU A 102 -12.84 18.13 -12.20
CA GLU A 102 -13.54 18.44 -13.47
C GLU A 102 -15.06 18.29 -13.37
N LYS A 103 -15.55 17.42 -12.47
CA LYS A 103 -16.97 17.20 -12.17
C LYS A 103 -17.50 18.08 -11.02
N GLY A 104 -16.79 19.16 -10.69
CA GLY A 104 -17.22 20.11 -9.66
C GLY A 104 -16.96 19.63 -8.22
N GLY A 105 -16.07 18.66 -8.02
CA GLY A 105 -15.64 18.21 -6.69
C GLY A 105 -16.55 17.15 -6.04
N THR A 106 -17.61 16.71 -6.72
CA THR A 106 -18.59 15.78 -6.17
C THR A 106 -18.18 14.33 -6.39
N PHE A 107 -18.03 13.58 -5.29
CA PHE A 107 -17.84 12.13 -5.33
C PHE A 107 -19.17 11.43 -5.63
N PRO A 108 -19.17 10.35 -6.46
CA PRO A 108 -20.34 9.50 -6.59
C PRO A 108 -20.69 8.81 -5.27
N ASP A 109 -21.98 8.63 -5.02
CA ASP A 109 -22.54 8.08 -3.78
C ASP A 109 -22.81 6.56 -3.83
N THR A 110 -22.73 5.96 -5.01
CA THR A 110 -22.94 4.52 -5.20
C THR A 110 -21.62 3.77 -5.46
N PRO A 111 -21.49 2.51 -4.96
CA PRO A 111 -20.30 1.71 -5.22
C PRO A 111 -20.00 1.49 -6.71
N ASP A 112 -21.02 1.36 -7.55
CA ASP A 112 -20.83 1.07 -8.97
C ASP A 112 -20.26 2.26 -9.74
N GLU A 113 -20.68 3.49 -9.42
CA GLU A 113 -20.07 4.69 -9.99
C GLU A 113 -18.66 4.93 -9.44
N LEU A 114 -18.45 4.70 -8.14
CA LEU A 114 -17.13 4.83 -7.51
C LEU A 114 -16.10 3.88 -8.14
N ARG A 115 -16.48 2.64 -8.48
CA ARG A 115 -15.60 1.65 -9.14
C ARG A 115 -15.13 2.06 -10.53
N LYS A 116 -15.79 3.02 -11.19
CA LYS A 116 -15.34 3.55 -12.49
C LYS A 116 -14.12 4.46 -12.35
N LEU A 117 -13.84 4.94 -11.14
CA LEU A 117 -12.71 5.82 -10.86
C LEU A 117 -11.39 5.03 -10.73
N LYS A 118 -10.30 5.63 -11.20
CA LYS A 118 -9.00 4.96 -11.27
C LYS A 118 -8.48 4.68 -9.86
N GLY A 119 -8.07 3.43 -9.62
CA GLY A 119 -7.53 3.01 -8.33
C GLY A 119 -8.59 2.76 -7.24
N ILE A 120 -9.88 2.90 -7.55
CA ILE A 120 -10.96 2.55 -6.63
C ILE A 120 -11.46 1.13 -6.95
N GLY A 121 -11.04 0.18 -6.11
CA GLY A 121 -11.54 -1.20 -6.17
C GLY A 121 -12.83 -1.41 -5.36
N PRO A 122 -13.39 -2.63 -5.34
CA PRO A 122 -14.63 -2.95 -4.63
C PRO A 122 -14.62 -2.56 -3.14
N TYR A 123 -13.50 -2.77 -2.45
CA TYR A 123 -13.32 -2.40 -1.05
C TYR A 123 -13.47 -0.88 -0.85
N THR A 124 -12.66 -0.08 -1.54
CA THR A 124 -12.66 1.39 -1.39
C THR A 124 -13.96 2.02 -1.88
N ALA A 125 -14.58 1.48 -2.94
CA ALA A 125 -15.90 1.93 -3.39
C ALA A 125 -16.96 1.72 -2.31
N ASN A 126 -17.03 0.51 -1.73
CA ASN A 126 -17.98 0.22 -0.67
C ASN A 126 -17.69 1.06 0.58
N ALA A 127 -16.41 1.30 0.90
CA ALA A 127 -16.00 2.10 2.05
C ALA A 127 -16.46 3.55 1.91
N ILE A 128 -16.16 4.21 0.80
CA ILE A 128 -16.62 5.59 0.54
C ILE A 128 -18.15 5.66 0.55
N ALA A 129 -18.82 4.77 -0.20
CA ALA A 129 -20.28 4.73 -0.26
C ALA A 129 -20.92 4.55 1.13
N SER A 130 -20.37 3.64 1.95
CA SER A 130 -20.89 3.37 3.28
C SER A 130 -20.60 4.49 4.26
N PHE A 131 -19.37 5.00 4.31
CA PHE A 131 -18.92 5.93 5.35
C PHE A 131 -19.40 7.37 5.08
N ALA A 132 -19.30 7.84 3.83
CA ALA A 132 -19.69 9.20 3.48
C ALA A 132 -21.19 9.33 3.23
N PHE A 133 -21.80 8.33 2.59
CA PHE A 133 -23.18 8.43 2.07
C PHE A 133 -24.18 7.49 2.74
N GLY A 134 -23.73 6.69 3.71
CA GLY A 134 -24.61 5.73 4.40
C GLY A 134 -25.15 4.61 3.50
N TYR A 135 -24.54 4.39 2.32
CA TYR A 135 -24.98 3.35 1.40
C TYR A 135 -24.81 1.95 2.05
N PRO A 136 -25.81 1.06 2.00
CA PRO A 136 -25.76 -0.24 2.66
C PRO A 136 -24.93 -1.26 1.85
N ALA A 137 -23.61 -1.05 1.81
CA ALA A 137 -22.64 -1.95 1.20
C ALA A 137 -21.65 -2.46 2.25
N ALA A 138 -21.46 -3.79 2.32
CA ALA A 138 -20.47 -4.36 3.22
C ALA A 138 -19.05 -4.09 2.72
N VAL A 139 -18.17 -3.70 3.65
CA VAL A 139 -16.76 -3.42 3.35
C VAL A 139 -15.94 -4.63 3.77
N VAL A 140 -15.36 -5.33 2.78
CA VAL A 140 -14.70 -6.62 3.01
C VAL A 140 -13.19 -6.51 2.81
N ASP A 141 -12.45 -6.59 3.91
CA ASP A 141 -10.98 -6.60 3.95
C ASP A 141 -10.43 -7.89 4.60
N GLY A 142 -9.11 -7.91 4.86
CA GLY A 142 -8.46 -9.03 5.55
C GLY A 142 -8.99 -9.32 6.96
N ASN A 143 -9.52 -8.31 7.65
CA ASN A 143 -10.17 -8.45 8.96
C ASN A 143 -11.54 -9.12 8.81
N VAL A 144 -12.37 -8.63 7.91
CA VAL A 144 -13.71 -9.17 7.64
C VAL A 144 -13.62 -10.61 7.14
N TYR A 145 -12.73 -10.92 6.18
CA TYR A 145 -12.53 -12.31 5.74
C TYR A 145 -12.20 -13.25 6.91
N ARG A 146 -11.36 -12.80 7.85
CA ARG A 146 -10.97 -13.60 9.02
C ARG A 146 -12.11 -13.76 10.01
N ILE A 147 -12.85 -12.71 10.31
CA ILE A 147 -14.01 -12.78 11.22
C ILE A 147 -15.06 -13.72 10.63
N LEU A 148 -15.47 -13.49 9.38
CA LEU A 148 -16.52 -14.29 8.74
C LEU A 148 -16.10 -15.75 8.57
N SER A 149 -14.85 -16.02 8.18
CA SER A 149 -14.36 -17.41 8.05
C SER A 149 -14.38 -18.14 9.37
N ARG A 150 -13.99 -17.48 10.48
CA ARG A 150 -14.01 -18.07 11.82
C ARG A 150 -15.43 -18.25 12.34
N VAL A 151 -16.28 -17.24 12.22
CA VAL A 151 -17.64 -17.29 12.78
C VAL A 151 -18.49 -18.33 12.05
N PHE A 152 -18.42 -18.37 10.72
CA PHE A 152 -19.24 -19.25 9.89
C PHE A 152 -18.55 -20.55 9.46
N GLY A 153 -17.28 -20.76 9.82
CA GLY A 153 -16.54 -21.98 9.43
C GLY A 153 -16.34 -22.11 7.92
N VAL A 154 -16.09 -21.01 7.21
CA VAL A 154 -15.94 -21.00 5.74
C VAL A 154 -14.55 -21.47 5.34
N ALA A 155 -14.46 -22.64 4.73
CA ALA A 155 -13.21 -23.27 4.31
C ALA A 155 -12.68 -22.74 2.96
N GLU A 156 -13.51 -22.06 2.18
CA GLU A 156 -13.08 -21.46 0.91
C GLU A 156 -12.07 -20.35 1.14
N SER A 157 -11.05 -20.32 0.29
CA SER A 157 -10.02 -19.32 0.39
C SER A 157 -10.49 -17.95 -0.13
N PRO A 158 -10.35 -16.85 0.64
CA PRO A 158 -10.64 -15.50 0.15
C PRO A 158 -9.65 -15.04 -0.93
N ASP A 159 -8.60 -15.82 -1.20
CA ASP A 159 -7.63 -15.54 -2.25
C ASP A 159 -8.12 -16.03 -3.63
N LEU A 160 -9.21 -16.81 -3.69
CA LEU A 160 -9.84 -17.33 -4.91
C LEU A 160 -11.13 -16.56 -5.28
N PRO A 161 -11.49 -16.46 -6.57
CA PRO A 161 -12.70 -15.76 -7.02
C PRO A 161 -13.99 -16.23 -6.33
N GLU A 162 -14.18 -17.54 -6.21
CA GLU A 162 -15.37 -18.14 -5.59
C GLU A 162 -15.45 -17.80 -4.10
N GLY A 163 -14.31 -17.85 -3.40
CA GLY A 163 -14.24 -17.47 -2.00
C GLY A 163 -14.54 -15.99 -1.81
N LYS A 164 -13.98 -15.09 -2.65
CA LYS A 164 -14.30 -13.65 -2.61
C LYS A 164 -15.80 -13.40 -2.77
N LYS A 165 -16.45 -14.09 -3.72
CA LYS A 165 -17.90 -14.01 -3.93
C LYS A 165 -18.67 -14.48 -2.71
N ARG A 166 -18.31 -15.64 -2.14
CA ARG A 166 -18.96 -16.20 -0.94
C ARG A 166 -18.86 -15.25 0.26
N PHE A 167 -17.69 -14.66 0.50
CA PHE A 167 -17.50 -13.72 1.59
C PHE A 167 -18.21 -12.39 1.37
N ALA A 168 -18.29 -11.90 0.13
CA ALA A 168 -19.09 -10.71 -0.18
C ALA A 168 -20.57 -10.94 0.16
N THR A 169 -21.15 -12.07 -0.28
CA THR A 169 -22.53 -12.44 0.07
C THR A 169 -22.73 -12.56 1.58
N LEU A 170 -21.83 -13.27 2.28
CA LEU A 170 -21.93 -13.41 3.73
C LEU A 170 -21.83 -12.06 4.46
N ALA A 171 -20.97 -11.16 3.99
CA ALA A 171 -20.81 -9.84 4.58
C ALA A 171 -22.07 -8.98 4.39
N ASP A 172 -22.68 -9.05 3.20
CA ASP A 172 -23.95 -8.36 2.91
C ASP A 172 -25.12 -8.96 3.74
N ASP A 173 -25.13 -10.28 3.93
CA ASP A 173 -26.16 -10.96 4.73
C ASP A 173 -26.14 -10.47 6.18
N VAL A 174 -24.96 -10.27 6.79
CA VAL A 174 -24.81 -9.83 8.19
C VAL A 174 -24.80 -8.32 8.38
N LEU A 175 -24.81 -7.53 7.30
CA LEU A 175 -24.73 -6.07 7.36
C LEU A 175 -25.95 -5.48 8.07
N ASP A 176 -25.72 -4.59 9.05
CA ASP A 176 -26.79 -3.71 9.53
C ASP A 176 -27.07 -2.63 8.47
N ARG A 177 -28.13 -2.83 7.67
CA ARG A 177 -28.50 -1.92 6.59
C ARG A 177 -28.96 -0.53 7.07
N LYS A 178 -29.32 -0.38 8.36
CA LYS A 178 -29.71 0.91 8.94
C LYS A 178 -28.49 1.70 9.42
N ARG A 179 -27.43 1.01 9.84
CA ARG A 179 -26.18 1.60 10.35
C ARG A 179 -24.95 0.98 9.65
N PRO A 180 -24.83 1.06 8.32
CA PRO A 180 -23.79 0.35 7.58
C PRO A 180 -22.39 0.87 7.91
N ALA A 181 -22.22 2.19 8.07
CA ALA A 181 -20.94 2.80 8.45
C ALA A 181 -20.44 2.26 9.80
N ALA A 182 -21.28 2.31 10.83
CA ALA A 182 -20.94 1.81 12.16
C ALA A 182 -20.64 0.31 12.14
N PHE A 183 -21.40 -0.47 11.37
CA PHE A 183 -21.18 -1.91 11.24
C PHE A 183 -19.82 -2.22 10.59
N ASN A 184 -19.52 -1.57 9.48
CA ASN A 184 -18.26 -1.75 8.75
C ASN A 184 -17.05 -1.36 9.63
N GLN A 185 -17.15 -0.24 10.35
CA GLN A 185 -16.09 0.18 11.27
C GLN A 185 -15.93 -0.80 12.45
N ALA A 186 -17.04 -1.29 13.01
CA ALA A 186 -17.02 -2.30 14.06
C ALA A 186 -16.37 -3.61 13.61
N MET A 187 -16.61 -4.06 12.38
CA MET A 187 -15.94 -5.24 11.81
C MET A 187 -14.42 -5.04 11.70
N MET A 188 -13.97 -3.86 11.26
CA MET A 188 -12.54 -3.55 11.16
C MET A 188 -11.86 -3.49 12.53
N ASP A 189 -12.51 -2.86 13.51
CA ASP A 189 -12.00 -2.73 14.87
C ASP A 189 -11.99 -4.07 15.60
N LEU A 190 -13.06 -4.86 15.49
CA LEU A 190 -13.10 -6.21 16.06
C LEU A 190 -11.95 -7.06 15.52
N GLY A 191 -11.69 -7.00 14.21
CA GLY A 191 -10.61 -7.78 13.60
C GLY A 191 -9.23 -7.30 14.06
N SER A 192 -9.06 -6.00 14.23
CA SER A 192 -7.78 -5.40 14.61
C SER A 192 -7.45 -5.61 16.08
N LEU A 193 -8.44 -5.51 16.97
CA LEU A 193 -8.25 -5.49 18.42
C LEU A 193 -8.46 -6.85 19.09
N VAL A 194 -9.45 -7.62 18.62
CA VAL A 194 -9.93 -8.82 19.33
C VAL A 194 -9.68 -10.07 18.52
N CYS A 195 -10.26 -10.16 17.33
CA CYS A 195 -10.15 -11.32 16.44
C CYS A 195 -8.85 -11.25 15.63
N THR A 196 -7.69 -11.20 16.30
CA THR A 196 -6.38 -11.06 15.65
C THR A 196 -5.91 -12.34 14.94
N PRO A 197 -4.94 -12.27 14.00
CA PRO A 197 -4.52 -13.44 13.23
C PRO A 197 -3.95 -14.59 14.07
N VAL A 198 -3.09 -14.30 15.04
CA VAL A 198 -2.29 -15.33 15.75
C VAL A 198 -2.91 -15.73 17.09
N LYS A 199 -3.23 -14.74 17.94
CA LYS A 199 -3.77 -14.96 19.29
C LYS A 199 -5.02 -14.11 19.49
N PRO A 200 -6.17 -14.54 18.93
CA PRO A 200 -7.41 -13.80 19.10
C PRO A 200 -7.87 -13.86 20.57
N ASP A 201 -8.38 -12.75 21.08
CA ASP A 201 -8.96 -12.66 22.42
C ASP A 201 -10.42 -13.15 22.38
N CYS A 202 -10.60 -14.47 22.35
CA CYS A 202 -11.93 -15.07 22.22
C CYS A 202 -12.80 -14.89 23.46
N ASP A 203 -12.23 -14.60 24.62
CA ASP A 203 -12.98 -14.44 25.87
C ASP A 203 -13.68 -13.09 25.93
N HIS A 204 -13.08 -12.05 25.35
CA HIS A 204 -13.68 -10.72 25.21
C HIS A 204 -14.37 -10.49 23.86
N CYS A 205 -14.50 -11.52 23.02
CA CYS A 205 -15.12 -11.37 21.71
C CYS A 205 -16.66 -11.38 21.77
N PRO A 206 -17.35 -10.36 21.24
CA PRO A 206 -18.82 -10.30 21.28
C PRO A 206 -19.50 -11.40 20.46
N LEU A 207 -18.78 -11.99 19.49
CA LEU A 207 -19.31 -13.04 18.61
C LEU A 207 -18.96 -14.45 19.11
N ALA A 208 -18.35 -14.56 20.29
CA ALA A 208 -17.74 -15.80 20.74
C ALA A 208 -18.75 -16.94 20.99
N GLY A 209 -19.99 -16.61 21.43
CA GLY A 209 -21.06 -17.60 21.61
C GLY A 209 -21.59 -18.20 20.30
N ILE A 210 -21.41 -17.50 19.18
CA ILE A 210 -21.86 -17.92 17.85
C ILE A 210 -20.74 -18.37 16.92
N CYS A 211 -19.48 -18.26 17.36
CA CYS A 211 -18.32 -18.52 16.51
C CYS A 211 -18.03 -20.02 16.35
N TYR A 212 -18.13 -20.52 15.11
CA TYR A 212 -17.77 -21.90 14.78
C TYR A 212 -16.33 -22.24 15.18
N ALA A 213 -15.36 -21.42 14.77
CA ALA A 213 -13.94 -21.70 15.02
C ALA A 213 -13.59 -21.67 16.51
N ARG A 214 -14.31 -20.91 17.36
CA ARG A 214 -14.13 -20.98 18.81
C ARG A 214 -14.60 -22.32 19.36
N LYS A 215 -15.80 -22.77 18.96
CA LYS A 215 -16.38 -24.05 19.42
C LYS A 215 -15.54 -25.27 19.02
N GLN A 216 -14.78 -25.15 17.93
CA GLN A 216 -13.93 -26.22 17.41
C GLN A 216 -12.44 -26.01 17.71
N GLU A 217 -12.06 -24.92 18.39
CA GLU A 217 -10.66 -24.56 18.66
C GLU A 217 -9.79 -24.44 17.39
N MET A 218 -10.39 -23.97 16.29
CA MET A 218 -9.77 -23.88 14.95
C MET A 218 -9.44 -22.43 14.51
N GLN A 219 -9.35 -21.47 15.42
CA GLN A 219 -9.21 -20.05 15.07
C GLN A 219 -7.97 -19.78 14.20
N THR A 220 -6.86 -20.47 14.45
CA THR A 220 -5.60 -20.33 13.69
C THR A 220 -5.64 -21.01 12.32
N SER A 221 -6.61 -21.89 12.08
CA SER A 221 -6.83 -22.56 10.78
C SER A 221 -7.61 -21.71 9.78
N PHE A 222 -8.21 -20.60 10.23
CA PHE A 222 -9.00 -19.68 9.40
C PHE A 222 -8.41 -18.26 9.33
N PRO A 223 -8.51 -17.57 8.18
CA PRO A 223 -9.06 -18.07 6.91
C PRO A 223 -8.07 -19.01 6.21
N VAL A 224 -8.61 -19.97 5.43
CA VAL A 224 -7.79 -20.84 4.58
C VAL A 224 -7.15 -20.00 3.48
N ARG A 225 -5.81 -19.96 3.43
CA ARG A 225 -5.05 -19.17 2.44
C ARG A 225 -4.52 -20.04 1.32
N LYS A 226 -4.42 -19.49 0.11
CA LYS A 226 -3.71 -20.14 -0.99
C LYS A 226 -2.20 -20.17 -0.67
N LYS A 227 -1.50 -21.21 -1.15
CA LYS A 227 -0.03 -21.24 -1.10
C LYS A 227 0.55 -19.99 -1.76
N ARG A 228 1.49 -19.33 -1.08
CA ARG A 228 2.16 -18.13 -1.59
C ARG A 228 3.01 -18.50 -2.82
N THR A 229 2.90 -17.72 -3.88
CA THR A 229 3.78 -17.82 -5.05
C THR A 229 5.22 -17.48 -4.65
N GLN A 230 6.19 -18.14 -5.29
CA GLN A 230 7.60 -17.81 -5.14
C GLN A 230 7.85 -16.36 -5.58
N ARG A 231 8.63 -15.61 -4.79
CA ARG A 231 9.04 -14.24 -5.14
C ARG A 231 10.18 -14.31 -6.15
N SER A 232 10.21 -13.37 -7.10
CA SER A 232 11.35 -13.23 -8.00
C SER A 232 12.51 -12.47 -7.33
N GLU A 233 13.73 -12.74 -7.77
CA GLU A 233 14.94 -12.05 -7.31
C GLU A 233 15.41 -11.09 -8.40
N ARG A 234 15.80 -9.86 -8.04
CA ARG A 234 16.33 -8.84 -8.97
C ARG A 234 17.61 -8.24 -8.43
N TYR A 235 18.58 -8.01 -9.30
CA TYR A 235 19.94 -7.62 -8.90
C TYR A 235 20.38 -6.35 -9.61
N TYR A 236 20.52 -5.27 -8.85
CA TYR A 236 20.87 -3.94 -9.33
C TYR A 236 22.29 -3.54 -8.96
N HIS A 237 22.91 -2.75 -9.82
CA HIS A 237 24.24 -2.20 -9.67
C HIS A 237 24.14 -0.70 -9.84
N TYR A 238 24.12 0.03 -8.73
CA TYR A 238 24.03 1.49 -8.75
C TYR A 238 25.42 2.09 -8.90
N ILE A 239 25.54 3.08 -9.76
CA ILE A 239 26.76 3.83 -10.00
C ILE A 239 26.51 5.24 -9.50
N ILE A 240 27.19 5.58 -8.41
CA ILE A 240 27.11 6.89 -7.77
C ILE A 240 28.30 7.69 -8.24
N VAL A 241 28.05 8.90 -8.73
CA VAL A 241 29.09 9.82 -9.14
C VAL A 241 28.86 11.14 -8.45
N ARG A 242 29.93 11.65 -7.82
CA ARG A 242 29.97 12.95 -7.17
C ARG A 242 30.94 13.85 -7.90
N LYS A 243 30.48 15.01 -8.35
CA LYS A 243 31.34 16.00 -9.01
C LYS A 243 30.95 17.39 -8.58
N ASN A 244 31.88 18.14 -7.98
CA ASN A 244 31.68 19.54 -7.55
C ASN A 244 30.43 19.73 -6.68
N GLY A 245 30.20 18.84 -5.69
CA GLY A 245 29.01 18.88 -4.82
C GLY A 245 27.69 18.49 -5.51
N LYS A 246 27.76 18.01 -6.75
CA LYS A 246 26.61 17.53 -7.52
C LYS A 246 26.62 16.02 -7.66
N TRP A 247 25.42 15.49 -7.80
CA TRP A 247 25.12 14.08 -7.88
C TRP A 247 24.38 13.78 -9.16
N LEU A 248 24.80 12.72 -9.84
CA LEU A 248 24.13 12.27 -11.04
C LEU A 248 22.96 11.34 -10.68
N ILE A 249 21.74 11.74 -11.03
CA ILE A 249 20.53 10.96 -10.81
C ILE A 249 19.69 10.91 -12.09
N ARG A 250 18.79 9.92 -12.18
CA ARG A 250 17.83 9.81 -13.28
C ARG A 250 16.45 9.47 -12.74
N GLN A 251 15.43 9.81 -13.53
CA GLN A 251 14.07 9.36 -13.24
C GLN A 251 13.78 8.04 -13.97
N ARG A 252 13.20 7.07 -13.26
CA ARG A 252 12.75 5.80 -13.85
C ARG A 252 11.56 6.03 -14.77
N THR A 253 11.72 5.85 -16.08
CA THR A 253 10.64 6.02 -17.06
C THR A 253 10.03 4.69 -17.49
N GLU A 254 10.74 3.59 -17.26
CA GLU A 254 10.38 2.25 -17.66
C GLU A 254 9.07 1.79 -16.99
N GLN A 255 8.29 0.97 -17.69
CA GLN A 255 7.03 0.40 -17.17
C GLN A 255 7.32 -0.75 -16.18
N ASP A 256 7.89 -0.40 -15.03
CA ASP A 256 8.31 -1.34 -14.00
C ASP A 256 8.04 -0.78 -12.58
N PHE A 257 8.40 -1.53 -11.54
CA PHE A 257 8.34 -1.02 -10.17
C PHE A 257 9.23 0.22 -10.00
N TRP A 258 8.81 1.11 -9.09
CA TRP A 258 9.43 2.42 -8.86
C TRP A 258 9.43 3.37 -10.06
N LYS A 259 8.63 3.10 -11.12
CA LYS A 259 8.38 4.08 -12.19
C LYS A 259 8.09 5.46 -11.61
N GLY A 260 8.66 6.49 -12.23
CA GLY A 260 8.59 7.91 -11.91
C GLY A 260 9.32 8.35 -10.64
N LEU A 261 9.96 7.42 -9.92
CA LEU A 261 10.88 7.76 -8.85
C LEU A 261 12.27 8.02 -9.41
N TRP A 262 13.06 8.74 -8.62
CA TRP A 262 14.46 9.00 -8.90
C TRP A 262 15.34 7.88 -8.37
N GLU A 263 16.46 7.68 -9.04
CA GLU A 263 17.50 6.73 -8.66
C GLU A 263 18.86 7.18 -9.18
N PHE A 264 19.92 6.54 -8.70
CA PHE A 264 21.21 6.62 -9.35
C PHE A 264 21.21 5.83 -10.66
N PRO A 265 22.05 6.21 -11.64
CA PRO A 265 22.38 5.35 -12.78
C PRO A 265 22.56 3.90 -12.36
N CYS A 266 21.91 2.98 -13.06
CA CYS A 266 21.88 1.59 -12.63
C CYS A 266 21.91 0.60 -13.79
N LEU A 267 22.41 -0.59 -13.48
CA LEU A 267 22.34 -1.77 -14.34
C LEU A 267 21.69 -2.93 -13.60
N GLU A 268 20.91 -3.70 -14.32
CA GLU A 268 20.38 -4.96 -13.84
C GLU A 268 21.14 -6.17 -14.40
N SER A 269 21.25 -7.23 -13.60
CA SER A 269 21.72 -8.53 -14.06
C SER A 269 21.03 -9.71 -13.34
N ASP A 270 21.44 -10.92 -13.71
CA ASP A 270 20.96 -12.20 -13.17
C ASP A 270 21.38 -12.49 -11.71
N ARG A 271 22.43 -11.81 -11.25
CA ARG A 271 23.01 -11.91 -9.89
C ARG A 271 23.82 -10.65 -9.57
N LEU A 272 24.27 -10.50 -8.33
CA LEU A 272 25.25 -9.44 -7.98
C LEU A 272 26.60 -9.72 -8.63
N ARG A 273 27.12 -8.73 -9.36
CA ARG A 273 28.38 -8.77 -10.12
C ARG A 273 29.43 -7.86 -9.47
N THR A 274 30.70 -8.16 -9.75
CA THR A 274 31.84 -7.34 -9.32
C THR A 274 32.01 -6.12 -10.22
N TRP A 275 32.74 -5.11 -9.76
CA TRP A 275 33.05 -3.92 -10.56
C TRP A 275 33.62 -4.26 -11.94
N ASN A 276 34.60 -5.18 -12.02
CA ASN A 276 35.23 -5.57 -13.28
C ASN A 276 34.23 -6.14 -14.30
N LEU A 277 33.23 -6.91 -13.85
CA LEU A 277 32.19 -7.45 -14.72
C LEU A 277 31.21 -6.35 -15.18
N ILE A 278 30.92 -5.38 -14.32
CA ILE A 278 30.10 -4.22 -14.66
C ILE A 278 30.80 -3.34 -15.70
N CYS A 279 32.07 -3.01 -15.50
CA CYS A 279 32.85 -2.26 -16.49
C CYS A 279 32.89 -2.96 -17.85
N ARG A 280 33.13 -4.28 -17.85
CA ARG A 280 33.10 -5.07 -19.10
C ARG A 280 31.75 -4.99 -19.79
N GLN A 281 30.65 -5.06 -19.04
CA GLN A 281 29.29 -4.96 -19.59
C GLN A 281 29.00 -3.56 -20.17
N LEU A 282 29.59 -2.52 -19.59
CA LEU A 282 29.46 -1.13 -20.06
C LEU A 282 30.45 -0.73 -21.15
N GLY A 283 31.40 -1.60 -21.50
CA GLY A 283 32.49 -1.25 -22.41
C GLY A 283 33.50 -0.27 -21.81
N TRP A 284 33.53 -0.10 -20.48
CA TRP A 284 34.48 0.76 -19.79
C TRP A 284 35.85 0.11 -19.66
N ASN A 285 36.90 0.85 -20.04
CA ASN A 285 38.27 0.42 -19.87
C ASN A 285 38.72 0.62 -18.42
N THR A 286 38.88 -0.48 -17.68
CA THR A 286 39.27 -0.45 -16.26
C THR A 286 40.72 -0.02 -16.03
N SER A 287 41.57 -0.05 -17.06
CA SER A 287 43.01 0.26 -16.93
C SER A 287 43.28 1.72 -16.58
N PHE A 288 42.30 2.61 -16.79
CA PHE A 288 42.41 4.05 -16.50
C PHE A 288 41.43 4.52 -15.42
N LEU A 289 40.66 3.61 -14.83
CA LEU A 289 39.68 3.95 -13.81
C LEU A 289 40.25 3.74 -12.41
N GLN A 290 40.10 4.75 -11.56
CA GLN A 290 40.26 4.55 -10.13
C GLN A 290 39.29 3.46 -9.65
N LYS A 291 39.78 2.62 -8.74
CA LYS A 291 38.96 1.59 -8.13
C LYS A 291 37.83 2.26 -7.34
N PRO A 292 36.55 1.91 -7.57
CA PRO A 292 35.45 2.50 -6.83
C PRO A 292 35.47 2.05 -5.38
N GLU A 293 34.91 2.88 -4.52
CA GLU A 293 34.36 2.40 -3.25
C GLU A 293 33.13 1.52 -3.54
N VAL A 294 33.03 0.39 -2.84
CA VAL A 294 31.97 -0.61 -3.07
C VAL A 294 31.14 -0.77 -1.81
N LEU A 295 29.83 -0.55 -1.92
CA LEU A 295 28.90 -0.67 -0.80
C LEU A 295 27.85 -1.75 -1.04
N GLY A 296 27.32 -2.26 0.07
CA GLY A 296 26.34 -3.35 0.10
C GLY A 296 26.98 -4.75 0.26
N PRO A 297 26.22 -5.82 0.01
CA PRO A 297 24.95 -5.82 -0.67
C PRO A 297 23.81 -5.24 0.17
N PHE A 298 23.00 -4.39 -0.45
CA PHE A 298 21.72 -3.95 0.09
C PHE A 298 20.62 -4.91 -0.32
N ARG A 299 19.63 -5.10 0.56
CA ARG A 299 18.44 -5.91 0.28
C ARG A 299 17.17 -5.14 0.60
N GLN A 300 16.19 -5.17 -0.31
CA GLN A 300 14.82 -4.73 -0.07
C GLN A 300 13.83 -5.82 -0.47
N GLN A 301 13.00 -6.23 0.46
CA GLN A 301 11.89 -7.13 0.16
C GLN A 301 10.65 -6.32 -0.27
N LEU A 302 10.12 -6.63 -1.45
CA LEU A 302 8.84 -6.17 -1.95
C LEU A 302 7.86 -7.36 -1.98
N THR A 303 6.59 -7.09 -2.25
CA THR A 303 5.52 -8.10 -2.19
C THR A 303 5.75 -9.30 -3.11
N HIS A 304 6.13 -9.02 -4.35
CA HIS A 304 6.33 -10.04 -5.39
C HIS A 304 7.80 -10.32 -5.70
N ARG A 305 8.74 -9.53 -5.15
CA ARG A 305 10.15 -9.62 -5.51
C ARG A 305 11.08 -9.20 -4.38
N THR A 306 12.28 -9.75 -4.38
CA THR A 306 13.40 -9.27 -3.57
C THR A 306 14.35 -8.50 -4.47
N VAL A 307 14.68 -7.28 -4.07
CA VAL A 307 15.68 -6.44 -4.74
C VAL A 307 16.98 -6.54 -3.97
N HIS A 308 18.04 -6.92 -4.66
CA HIS A 308 19.42 -6.85 -4.17
C HIS A 308 20.13 -5.74 -4.92
N ALA A 309 20.98 -4.99 -4.22
CA ALA A 309 21.78 -3.96 -4.84
C ALA A 309 23.22 -3.97 -4.37
N ARG A 310 24.14 -3.68 -5.28
CA ARG A 310 25.52 -3.31 -5.00
C ARG A 310 25.76 -1.91 -5.53
N VAL A 311 26.52 -1.11 -4.80
CA VAL A 311 26.77 0.29 -5.15
C VAL A 311 28.26 0.45 -5.45
N PHE A 312 28.56 1.20 -6.50
CA PHE A 312 29.91 1.61 -6.87
C PHE A 312 29.97 3.14 -6.83
N VAL A 313 30.79 3.70 -5.95
CA VAL A 313 30.97 5.15 -5.83
C VAL A 313 32.23 5.55 -6.58
N LEU A 314 32.07 6.49 -7.50
CA LEU A 314 33.09 7.02 -8.38
C LEU A 314 33.30 8.52 -8.11
N GLN A 315 34.57 8.94 -8.19
CA GLN A 315 34.95 10.35 -8.14
C GLN A 315 34.71 11.04 -9.49
N ASP A 316 34.89 10.32 -10.59
CA ASP A 316 34.66 10.80 -11.95
C ASP A 316 34.11 9.68 -12.83
N LEU A 317 33.46 10.06 -13.93
CA LEU A 317 32.87 9.11 -14.87
C LEU A 317 33.85 8.67 -15.94
N PRO A 318 33.95 7.37 -16.22
CA PRO A 318 34.62 6.88 -17.42
C PRO A 318 33.91 7.27 -18.72
N GLU A 319 34.69 7.49 -19.76
CA GLU A 319 34.18 7.53 -21.13
C GLU A 319 34.01 6.10 -21.71
N PRO A 320 32.95 5.83 -22.52
CA PRO A 320 31.86 6.75 -22.83
C PRO A 320 30.87 6.89 -21.66
N PHE A 321 30.59 8.13 -21.28
CA PHE A 321 29.66 8.43 -20.18
C PHE A 321 28.18 8.39 -20.62
N ASN A 322 27.89 8.44 -21.92
CA ASN A 322 26.54 8.64 -22.46
C ASN A 322 25.60 7.41 -22.38
N LEU A 323 25.75 6.55 -21.36
CA LEU A 323 24.94 5.36 -21.15
C LEU A 323 23.56 5.67 -20.53
N TRP A 324 23.45 6.82 -19.86
CA TRP A 324 22.21 7.34 -19.29
C TRP A 324 22.01 8.80 -19.74
N PRO A 325 21.68 9.03 -21.03
CA PRO A 325 21.48 10.38 -21.56
C PRO A 325 20.38 11.17 -20.84
N GLU A 326 19.46 10.47 -20.17
CA GLU A 326 18.39 11.03 -19.36
C GLU A 326 18.81 11.45 -17.93
N ALA A 327 20.05 11.15 -17.53
CA ALA A 327 20.54 11.51 -16.21
C ALA A 327 20.89 12.99 -16.10
N VAL A 328 20.66 13.58 -14.93
CA VAL A 328 20.87 15.00 -14.65
C VAL A 328 21.73 15.18 -13.40
N TRP A 329 22.51 16.26 -13.38
CA TRP A 329 23.30 16.66 -12.22
C TRP A 329 22.44 17.50 -11.28
N VAL A 330 22.35 17.07 -10.02
CA VAL A 330 21.58 17.74 -8.97
C VAL A 330 22.49 18.10 -7.81
N ASP A 331 22.37 19.33 -7.31
CA ASP A 331 23.08 19.78 -6.12
C ASP A 331 22.68 18.91 -4.91
N GLU A 332 23.63 18.57 -4.05
CA GLU A 332 23.38 17.68 -2.90
C GLU A 332 22.20 18.12 -2.03
N GLU A 333 22.08 19.42 -1.78
CA GLU A 333 20.99 20.02 -1.01
C GLU A 333 19.61 19.77 -1.63
N LYS A 334 19.54 19.72 -2.97
CA LYS A 334 18.33 19.50 -3.76
C LYS A 334 18.00 18.03 -4.01
N LEU A 335 18.87 17.10 -3.59
CA LEU A 335 18.52 15.67 -3.62
C LEU A 335 17.27 15.42 -2.77
N SER A 336 17.13 16.14 -1.67
CA SER A 336 15.99 16.01 -0.78
C SER A 336 14.66 16.40 -1.42
N ASP A 337 14.64 17.10 -2.57
CA ASP A 337 13.42 17.48 -3.31
C ASP A 337 12.86 16.34 -4.17
N HIS A 338 13.69 15.34 -4.48
CA HIS A 338 13.35 14.27 -5.39
C HIS A 338 12.82 13.05 -4.60
N ALA A 339 11.84 12.34 -5.17
CA ALA A 339 11.24 11.16 -4.53
C ALA A 339 12.03 9.89 -4.87
N PHE A 340 12.58 9.23 -3.86
CA PHE A 340 13.43 8.04 -4.00
C PHE A 340 12.78 6.78 -3.41
N PRO A 341 13.11 5.58 -3.92
CA PRO A 341 12.83 4.33 -3.22
C PRO A 341 13.49 4.27 -1.84
N VAL A 342 12.88 3.54 -0.91
CA VAL A 342 13.46 3.25 0.42
C VAL A 342 14.85 2.60 0.31
N LEU A 343 15.11 1.79 -0.73
CA LEU A 343 16.45 1.26 -1.00
C LEU A 343 17.47 2.38 -1.21
N ILE A 344 17.15 3.36 -2.06
CA ILE A 344 18.06 4.45 -2.40
C ILE A 344 18.24 5.40 -1.21
N ARG A 345 17.17 5.65 -0.43
CA ARG A 345 17.28 6.40 0.84
C ARG A 345 18.25 5.77 1.84
N ARG A 346 18.25 4.43 1.95
CA ARG A 346 19.24 3.71 2.79
C ARG A 346 20.65 3.76 2.21
N ILE A 347 20.77 3.82 0.88
CA ILE A 347 22.08 4.02 0.25
C ILE A 347 22.60 5.41 0.58
N PHE A 348 21.77 6.46 0.51
CA PHE A 348 22.16 7.82 0.89
C PHE A 348 22.75 7.89 2.31
N SER A 349 22.09 7.28 3.31
CA SER A 349 22.56 7.32 4.71
C SER A 349 23.90 6.63 4.98
N GLU A 350 24.42 5.82 4.04
CA GLU A 350 25.72 5.15 4.16
C GLU A 350 26.85 5.96 3.50
N ILE A 351 26.51 6.99 2.73
CA ILE A 351 27.47 7.72 1.89
C ILE A 351 27.52 9.21 2.20
N THR A 352 26.44 9.79 2.72
CA THR A 352 26.43 11.12 3.35
C THR A 352 26.72 10.95 4.84
#